data_AF-A0A2D4K2A6-F1
#
_entry.id   AF-A0A2D4K2A6-F1
#
_cell.length_a   1.000
_cell.length_b   1.000
_cell.length_c   1.000
_cell.angle_alpha   90.00
_cell.angle_beta   90.00
_cell.angle_gamma   90.00
#
_symmetry.space_group_name_H-M   'P 1'
#
loop_
_entity.id
_entity.type
_entity.pdbx_description
1 polymer ?
#
loop_
_entity_poly.entity_id
_entity_poly.type
_entity_poly.pdbx_seq_one_letter_code
_entity_poly.pdbx_strand_id
1 'polypeptide(L)'
;HLKALLDFEDDEAGKYVAGDEWLFEGPGTYIPRKEVEIVETILATIIRPNQAIKLQAQKECEDREGNKRVTGEQWMVKKVGAYLPGVFEEVVDIVDAIILTEKKALHLRATKTFQDSQGIARKTGEE
;
A
#
# COMPACT_ATOMS: atom_id res chain seq x y z
N HIS A 1 4.97 9.11 9.43
CA HIS A 1 5.99 9.18 8.40
C HIS A 1 7.18 9.96 8.96
N LEU A 2 8.33 9.31 9.05
CA LEU A 2 9.59 9.88 9.52
C LEU A 2 10.59 9.89 8.38
N LYS A 3 11.45 10.90 8.35
CA LYS A 3 12.51 11.06 7.36
C LYS A 3 13.84 11.44 8.02
N ALA A 4 14.93 10.80 7.61
CA ALA A 4 16.27 11.17 8.06
C ALA A 4 16.74 12.46 7.37
N LEU A 5 17.17 13.45 8.16
CA LEU A 5 17.76 14.70 7.66
C LEU A 5 19.25 14.57 7.34
N LEU A 6 19.94 13.67 8.03
CA LEU A 6 21.38 13.44 7.92
C LEU A 6 21.69 11.98 8.24
N ASP A 7 22.88 11.52 7.85
CA ASP A 7 23.33 10.16 8.14
C ASP A 7 23.52 9.98 9.65
N PHE A 8 22.89 8.99 10.24
CA PHE A 8 23.06 8.66 11.66
C PHE A 8 22.95 7.16 11.89
N GLU A 9 23.44 6.71 13.04
CA GLU A 9 23.33 5.34 13.48
C GLU A 9 22.39 5.28 14.68
N ASP A 10 21.38 4.43 14.56
CA ASP A 10 20.44 4.11 15.62
C ASP A 10 20.89 2.83 16.33
N ASP A 11 20.97 2.86 17.65
CA ASP A 11 21.40 1.71 18.46
C ASP A 11 20.48 0.48 18.29
N GLU A 12 19.21 0.68 17.95
CA GLU A 12 18.23 -0.41 17.77
C GLU A 12 17.97 -0.76 16.30
N ALA A 13 17.98 0.23 15.41
CA ALA A 13 17.53 0.07 14.02
C ALA A 13 18.66 0.14 12.98
N GLY A 14 19.90 0.37 13.40
CA GLY A 14 21.07 0.39 12.53
C GLY A 14 21.32 1.75 11.86
N LYS A 15 22.07 1.73 10.75
CA LYS A 15 22.49 2.96 10.05
C LYS A 15 21.39 3.46 9.11
N TYR A 16 21.05 4.74 9.26
CA TYR A 16 20.18 5.49 8.36
C TYR A 16 21.00 6.43 7.50
N VAL A 17 20.64 6.53 6.23
CA VAL A 17 21.20 7.50 5.29
C VAL A 17 20.25 8.69 5.18
N ALA A 18 20.79 9.88 4.94
CA ALA A 18 20.01 11.09 4.73
C ALA A 18 19.00 10.88 3.58
N GLY A 19 17.74 11.16 3.87
CA GLY A 19 16.62 10.94 2.94
C GLY A 19 15.92 9.60 3.07
N ASP A 20 16.40 8.68 3.92
CA ASP A 20 15.65 7.46 4.25
C ASP A 20 14.32 7.81 4.92
N GLU A 21 13.27 7.07 4.56
CA GLU A 21 11.90 7.29 5.02
C GLU A 21 11.37 6.00 5.65
N TRP A 22 10.76 6.11 6.83
CA TRP A 22 10.18 4.96 7.55
C TRP A 22 8.91 5.35 8.33
N LEU A 23 8.21 4.35 8.84
CA LEU A 23 7.08 4.53 9.74
C LEU A 23 7.45 4.09 11.15
N PHE A 24 6.97 4.87 12.12
CA PHE A 24 6.86 4.45 13.50
C PHE A 24 5.42 3.99 13.73
N GLU A 25 5.22 2.68 13.78
CA GLU A 25 3.90 2.08 13.99
C GLU A 25 3.53 2.08 15.48
N GLY A 26 2.30 2.50 15.80
CA GLY A 26 1.79 2.45 17.18
C GLY A 26 1.34 1.04 17.60
N PRO A 27 1.06 0.82 18.90
CA PRO A 27 1.04 1.81 19.98
C PRO A 27 2.45 2.06 20.55
N GLY A 28 2.85 3.33 20.61
CA GLY A 28 4.16 3.71 21.15
C GLY A 28 4.29 5.22 21.28
N THR A 29 5.20 5.67 22.13
CA THR A 29 5.56 7.09 22.24
C THR A 29 6.84 7.31 21.45
N TYR A 30 6.75 8.02 20.33
CA TYR A 30 7.93 8.44 19.59
C TYR A 30 8.65 9.56 20.34
N ILE A 31 9.94 9.36 20.63
CA ILE A 31 10.81 10.38 21.22
C ILE A 31 11.49 11.12 20.05
N PRO A 32 11.21 12.42 19.85
CA PRO A 32 11.81 13.18 18.75
C PRO A 32 13.33 13.20 18.82
N ARG A 33 13.97 13.08 17.66
CA ARG A 33 15.43 13.16 17.50
C ARG A 33 15.78 14.35 16.60
N LYS A 34 16.99 14.90 16.76
CA LYS A 34 17.43 16.07 15.98
C LYS A 34 17.75 15.71 14.52
N GLU A 35 18.07 14.45 14.26
CA GLU A 35 18.42 13.91 12.94
C GLU A 35 17.19 13.50 12.12
N VAL A 36 16.00 13.47 12.73
CA VAL A 36 14.78 12.92 12.12
C VAL A 36 13.68 13.97 12.08
N GLU A 37 13.07 14.12 10.90
CA GLU A 37 11.92 14.97 10.67
C GLU A 37 10.63 14.15 10.63
N ILE A 38 9.58 14.68 11.26
CA ILE A 38 8.23 14.13 11.15
C ILE A 38 7.56 14.78 9.94
N VAL A 39 7.49 14.06 8.82
CA VAL A 39 6.91 14.57 7.57
C VAL A 39 5.40 14.71 7.71
N GLU A 40 4.73 13.64 8.15
CA GLU A 40 3.28 13.61 8.29
C GLU A 40 2.82 12.47 9.21
N THR A 41 1.57 12.59 9.69
CA THR A 41 0.89 11.51 10.42
C THR A 41 0.01 10.74 9.45
N ILE A 42 0.30 9.45 9.26
CA ILE A 42 -0.49 8.57 8.41
C ILE A 42 -1.60 7.95 9.25
N LEU A 43 -2.84 8.07 8.78
CA LEU A 43 -4.01 7.43 9.39
C LEU A 43 -4.29 6.10 8.68
N ALA A 44 -4.77 5.12 9.45
CA ALA A 44 -5.23 3.87 8.87
C ALA A 44 -6.56 4.07 8.14
N THR A 45 -6.67 3.52 6.94
CA THR A 45 -7.88 3.50 6.13
C THR A 45 -8.71 2.26 6.50
N ILE A 46 -10.00 2.46 6.80
CA ILE A 46 -10.90 1.35 7.15
C ILE A 46 -11.48 0.74 5.88
N ILE A 47 -11.17 -0.53 5.64
CA ILE A 47 -11.73 -1.35 4.56
C ILE A 47 -12.94 -2.10 5.13
N ARG A 48 -14.15 -1.81 4.63
CA ARG A 48 -15.38 -2.51 5.04
C ARG A 48 -15.57 -3.82 4.26
N PRO A 49 -16.48 -4.70 4.69
CA PRO A 49 -16.90 -5.83 3.85
C PRO A 49 -17.34 -5.34 2.48
N ASN A 50 -17.01 -6.11 1.43
CA ASN A 50 -17.25 -5.75 0.03
C ASN A 50 -16.53 -4.49 -0.44
N GLN A 51 -15.48 -4.04 0.26
CA GLN A 51 -14.57 -2.99 -0.21
C GLN A 51 -13.16 -3.52 -0.41
N ALA A 52 -12.41 -2.85 -1.27
CA ALA A 52 -10.97 -3.03 -1.43
C ALA A 52 -10.30 -1.67 -1.51
N ILE A 53 -9.06 -1.57 -1.04
CA ILE A 53 -8.24 -0.38 -1.21
C ILE A 53 -7.32 -0.57 -2.42
N LYS A 54 -7.26 0.42 -3.29
CA LYS A 54 -6.34 0.48 -4.42
C LYS A 54 -5.10 1.25 -4.00
N LEU A 55 -3.97 0.58 -4.03
CA LEU A 55 -2.66 1.14 -3.65
C LEU A 55 -1.79 1.32 -4.89
N GLN A 56 -0.86 2.27 -4.81
CA GLN A 56 0.19 2.49 -5.78
C GLN A 56 1.54 2.61 -5.08
N ALA A 57 2.56 1.94 -5.62
CA ALA A 57 3.93 2.06 -5.14
C ALA A 57 4.56 3.37 -5.64
N GLN A 58 4.99 4.23 -4.71
CA GLN A 58 5.73 5.46 -5.00
C GLN A 58 7.22 5.20 -5.30
N LYS A 59 7.76 4.14 -4.70
CA LYS A 59 9.12 3.61 -4.89
C LYS A 59 9.06 2.09 -4.85
N GLU A 60 10.16 1.42 -5.24
CA GLU A 60 10.28 -0.02 -5.03
C GLU A 60 10.14 -0.36 -3.54
N CYS A 61 9.15 -1.18 -3.21
CA CYS A 61 8.82 -1.52 -1.82
C CYS A 61 8.29 -2.94 -1.72
N GLU A 62 8.24 -3.44 -0.49
CA GLU A 62 7.56 -4.69 -0.19
C GLU A 62 6.16 -4.35 0.35
N ASP A 63 5.13 -4.99 -0.20
CA ASP A 63 3.78 -4.83 0.33
C ASP A 63 3.62 -5.59 1.65
N ARG A 64 2.48 -5.38 2.32
CA ARG A 64 2.18 -6.02 3.61
C ARG A 64 2.04 -7.55 3.57
N GLU A 65 1.98 -8.15 2.39
CA GLU A 65 1.91 -9.59 2.18
C GLU A 65 3.29 -10.18 1.79
N GLY A 66 4.33 -9.35 1.70
CA GLY A 66 5.69 -9.77 1.36
C GLY A 66 5.99 -9.77 -0.14
N ASN A 67 5.10 -9.23 -0.98
CA ASN A 67 5.34 -9.16 -2.42
C ASN A 67 6.15 -7.91 -2.76
N LYS A 68 7.17 -8.09 -3.59
CA LYS A 68 7.95 -6.98 -4.15
C LYS A 68 7.11 -6.22 -5.17
N ARG A 69 6.98 -4.91 -4.98
CA ARG A 69 6.28 -3.99 -5.86
C ARG A 69 7.28 -3.06 -6.55
N VAL A 70 7.05 -2.80 -7.82
CA VAL A 70 7.86 -1.85 -8.59
C VAL A 70 7.23 -0.45 -8.57
N THR A 71 8.04 0.58 -8.77
CA THR A 71 7.56 1.97 -8.84
C THR A 71 6.43 2.14 -9.86
N GLY A 72 5.31 2.72 -9.43
CA GLY A 72 4.11 2.94 -10.24
C GLY A 72 3.20 1.71 -10.40
N GLU A 73 3.56 0.56 -9.83
CA GLU A 73 2.68 -0.61 -9.78
C GLU A 73 1.44 -0.31 -8.94
N GLN A 74 0.27 -0.78 -9.40
CA GLN A 74 -0.99 -0.65 -8.68
C GLN A 74 -1.54 -2.03 -8.34
N TRP A 75 -2.02 -2.20 -7.10
CA TRP A 75 -2.64 -3.44 -6.64
C TRP A 75 -3.83 -3.14 -5.73
N MET A 76 -4.59 -4.19 -5.38
CA MET A 76 -5.75 -4.09 -4.51
C MET A 76 -5.56 -4.94 -3.26
N VAL A 77 -5.81 -4.35 -2.09
CA VAL A 77 -5.87 -5.07 -0.81
C VAL A 77 -7.33 -5.22 -0.40
N LYS A 78 -7.74 -6.47 -0.15
CA LYS A 78 -9.14 -6.86 0.14
C LYS A 78 -9.38 -7.24 1.61
N LYS A 79 -8.34 -7.21 2.43
CA LYS A 79 -8.43 -7.62 3.83
C LYS A 79 -9.27 -6.62 4.62
N VAL A 80 -10.42 -7.07 5.11
CA VAL A 80 -11.33 -6.25 5.91
C VAL A 80 -10.65 -5.84 7.21
N GLY A 81 -10.78 -4.57 7.59
CA GLY A 81 -10.17 -4.01 8.80
C GLY A 81 -9.46 -2.69 8.53
N ALA A 82 -8.67 -2.24 9.50
CA ALA A 82 -7.83 -1.07 9.36
C ALA A 82 -6.55 -1.41 8.59
N TYR A 83 -6.36 -0.77 7.44
CA TYR A 83 -5.13 -0.84 6.66
C TYR A 83 -4.31 0.42 6.91
N LEU A 84 -3.11 0.26 7.45
CA LEU A 84 -2.13 1.34 7.60
C LEU A 84 -1.22 1.27 6.37
N PRO A 85 -1.26 2.26 5.47
CA PRO A 85 -0.37 2.30 4.31
C PRO A 85 1.09 2.37 4.75
N GLY A 86 1.95 1.65 4.03
CA GLY A 86 3.39 1.78 4.14
C GLY A 86 3.91 3.16 3.71
N VAL A 87 5.19 3.44 3.97
CA VAL A 87 5.85 4.72 3.61
C VAL A 87 5.73 5.03 2.12
N PHE A 88 5.91 4.00 1.30
CA PHE A 88 5.92 4.10 -0.16
C PHE A 88 4.61 3.61 -0.79
N GLU A 89 3.59 3.34 0.02
CA GLU A 89 2.27 2.94 -0.46
C GLU A 89 1.33 4.14 -0.45
N GLU A 90 0.93 4.58 -1.63
CA GLU A 90 -0.08 5.63 -1.78
C GLU A 90 -1.48 5.01 -1.93
N VAL A 91 -2.44 5.53 -1.16
CA VAL A 91 -3.85 5.18 -1.31
C VAL A 91 -4.44 5.97 -2.47
N VAL A 92 -4.73 5.28 -3.57
CA VAL A 92 -5.31 5.89 -4.78
C VAL A 92 -6.83 5.99 -4.67
N ASP A 93 -7.48 4.90 -4.25
CA ASP A 93 -8.95 4.83 -4.19
C ASP A 93 -9.45 3.71 -3.26
N ILE A 94 -10.72 3.78 -2.85
CA ILE A 94 -11.44 2.70 -2.19
C ILE A 94 -12.54 2.22 -3.13
N VAL A 95 -12.41 0.98 -3.59
CA VAL A 95 -13.29 0.38 -4.59
C VAL A 95 -14.33 -0.50 -3.92
N ASP A 96 -15.60 -0.22 -4.18
CA ASP A 96 -16.73 -1.06 -3.77
C ASP A 96 -16.90 -2.25 -4.72
N ALA A 97 -17.22 -3.42 -4.16
CA ALA A 97 -17.56 -4.60 -4.94
C ALA A 97 -18.97 -4.46 -5.52
N ILE A 98 -19.14 -4.91 -6.77
CA ILE A 98 -20.45 -4.94 -7.42
C ILE A 98 -21.14 -6.26 -7.07
N ILE A 99 -22.29 -6.17 -6.41
CA ILE A 99 -23.09 -7.34 -6.03
C ILE A 99 -23.83 -7.88 -7.26
N LEU A 100 -23.52 -9.13 -7.61
CA LEU A 100 -24.18 -9.82 -8.71
C LEU A 100 -25.44 -10.55 -8.23
N THR A 101 -26.42 -10.61 -9.12
CA THR A 101 -27.70 -11.30 -8.92
C THR A 101 -27.91 -12.24 -10.10
N GLU A 102 -28.87 -13.16 -10.03
CA GLU A 102 -29.16 -14.10 -11.13
C GLU A 102 -29.42 -13.41 -12.49
N LYS A 103 -29.81 -12.14 -12.46
CA LYS A 103 -30.12 -11.32 -13.66
C LYS A 103 -29.01 -10.34 -14.04
N LYS A 104 -27.85 -10.38 -13.39
CA LYS A 104 -26.74 -9.42 -13.60
C LYS A 104 -25.41 -10.14 -13.81
N ALA A 105 -24.68 -9.72 -14.84
CA ALA A 105 -23.30 -10.12 -15.10
C ALA A 105 -22.42 -8.87 -15.25
N LEU A 106 -21.12 -9.01 -14.95
CA LEU A 106 -20.13 -7.97 -15.24
C LEU A 106 -19.52 -8.21 -16.60
N HIS A 107 -19.54 -7.19 -17.44
CA HIS A 107 -18.73 -7.12 -18.64
C HIS A 107 -17.43 -6.40 -18.28
N LEU A 108 -16.33 -7.14 -18.25
CA LEU A 108 -15.02 -6.61 -17.89
C LEU A 108 -14.15 -6.58 -19.15
N ARG A 109 -13.16 -5.70 -19.17
CA ARG A 109 -12.12 -5.70 -20.20
C ARG A 109 -10.76 -5.57 -19.53
N ALA A 110 -9.85 -6.47 -19.85
CA ALA A 110 -8.49 -6.42 -19.34
C ALA A 110 -7.74 -5.23 -19.95
N THR A 111 -7.37 -4.24 -19.13
CA THR A 111 -6.57 -3.09 -19.57
C THR A 111 -5.09 -3.40 -19.71
N LYS A 112 -4.62 -4.41 -18.99
CA LYS A 112 -3.25 -4.95 -19.02
C LYS A 112 -3.31 -6.47 -18.88
N THR A 113 -2.25 -7.16 -19.26
CA THR A 113 -2.11 -8.59 -18.98
C THR A 113 -1.95 -8.82 -17.48
N PHE A 114 -2.84 -9.59 -16.86
CA PHE A 114 -2.79 -9.91 -15.43
C PHE A 114 -3.45 -11.26 -15.15
N GLN A 115 -3.20 -11.80 -13.95
CA GLN A 115 -3.90 -12.98 -13.45
C GLN A 115 -5.06 -12.52 -12.57
N ASP A 116 -6.28 -12.96 -12.88
CA ASP A 116 -7.45 -12.63 -12.07
C ASP A 116 -7.46 -13.39 -10.73
N SER A 117 -8.40 -13.06 -9.85
CA SER A 117 -8.51 -13.72 -8.54
C SER A 117 -8.93 -15.19 -8.60
N GLN A 118 -9.31 -15.70 -9.78
CA GLN A 118 -9.59 -17.12 -10.01
C GLN A 118 -8.37 -17.85 -10.60
N GLY A 119 -7.25 -17.14 -10.77
CA GLY A 119 -6.02 -17.68 -11.32
C GLY A 119 -5.98 -17.72 -12.86
N ILE A 120 -6.95 -17.12 -13.54
CA ILE A 120 -7.00 -17.13 -15.01
C ILE A 120 -6.15 -15.97 -15.53
N ALA A 121 -5.21 -16.28 -16.42
CA ALA A 121 -4.41 -15.26 -17.10
C ALA A 121 -5.26 -14.58 -18.18
N ARG A 122 -5.45 -13.27 -18.04
CA ARG A 122 -6.14 -12.41 -19.00
C ARG A 122 -5.13 -11.54 -19.73
N LYS A 123 -5.20 -11.47 -21.06
CA LYS A 123 -4.35 -10.60 -21.88
C LYS A 123 -5.02 -9.25 -22.12
N THR A 124 -4.22 -8.23 -22.38
CA THR A 124 -4.71 -6.89 -22.75
C THR A 124 -5.75 -6.96 -23.88
N GLY A 125 -6.92 -6.38 -23.64
CA GLY A 125 -8.03 -6.30 -24.59
C GLY A 125 -9.01 -7.47 -24.55
N GLU A 126 -8.76 -8.52 -23.77
CA GLU A 126 -9.72 -9.61 -23.56
C GLU A 126 -10.92 -9.13 -22.73
N GLU A 127 -12.12 -9.58 -23.12
CA GLU A 127 -13.42 -9.30 -22.48
C GLU A 127 -14.06 -10.58 -21.93
#